data_AF-A0A948AU22-F1
#
_entry.id   AF-A0A948AU22-F1
#
_cell.length_a   1.000
_cell.length_b   1.000
_cell.length_c   1.000
_cell.angle_alpha   90.00
_cell.angle_beta   90.00
_cell.angle_gamma   90.00
#
_symmetry.space_group_name_H-M   'P 1'
#
loop_
_entity.id
_entity.type
_entity.pdbx_description
1 polymer ?
#
loop_
_entity_poly.entity_id
_entity_poly.type
_entity_poly.pdbx_seq_one_letter_code
_entity_poly.pdbx_strand_id
1 'polypeptide(L)'
;MFIISASIFKNDITKRNPKNYVYDANGNLTADIGKKITSIEYGRANLQKKMTMDLREDVVVSGRTFETEAEVKAKADISTSSTVTIEDSADVEFRAGSEITLSAGFSVEAGGKFSAVVDAALQTETEGDIINYVYDAGGQRVKKQNSIGKESYYINGANGETIAFYDETGDLQFVNIYGSDVIGKYVPDNETSEHLTPRAKQKSLRPNKISKLERNSVKISYNKK
;
A
#
# COMPACT_ATOMS: atom_id res chain seq x y z
N MET A 1 2.46 20.05 40.66
CA MET A 1 2.10 19.95 39.22
C MET A 1 3.32 19.46 38.48
N PHE A 2 3.32 18.21 38.00
CA PHE A 2 4.46 17.65 37.27
C PHE A 2 4.29 17.90 35.77
N ILE A 3 5.19 18.68 35.18
CA ILE A 3 5.28 18.85 33.72
C ILE A 3 6.12 17.68 33.20
N ILE A 4 5.46 16.69 32.61
CA ILE A 4 6.15 15.62 31.88
C ILE A 4 6.56 16.19 30.52
N SER A 5 7.77 16.75 30.46
CA SER A 5 8.38 17.16 29.19
C SER A 5 8.70 15.93 28.35
N ALA A 6 8.17 15.86 27.13
CA ALA A 6 8.33 14.73 26.21
C ALA A 6 9.75 14.70 25.60
N SER A 7 10.75 14.31 26.40
CA SER A 7 12.17 14.37 26.04
C SER A 7 13.02 13.24 26.65
N ILE A 8 12.48 12.01 26.74
CA ILE A 8 13.19 10.84 27.34
C ILE A 8 13.16 9.59 26.44
N PHE A 9 13.37 9.77 25.12
CA PHE A 9 13.85 8.68 24.25
C PHE A 9 15.03 9.17 23.43
N LYS A 10 16.25 9.03 23.99
CA LYS A 10 17.50 9.45 23.32
C LYS A 10 17.97 8.47 22.23
N ASN A 11 17.40 7.27 22.18
CA ASN A 11 17.63 6.28 21.15
C ASN A 11 16.28 5.95 20.48
N ASP A 12 15.93 6.65 19.41
CA ASP A 12 15.13 6.00 18.36
C ASP A 12 16.04 4.92 17.75
N ILE A 13 15.57 3.68 17.73
CA ILE A 13 16.32 2.54 17.18
C ILE A 13 16.42 2.66 15.66
N THR A 14 15.50 3.41 15.04
CA THR A 14 15.60 3.86 13.65
C THR A 14 16.24 5.24 13.59
N LYS A 15 17.13 5.48 12.62
CA LYS A 15 17.70 6.82 12.37
C LYS A 15 16.71 7.73 11.62
N ARG A 16 15.46 7.79 12.07
CA ARG A 16 14.40 8.60 11.44
C ARG A 16 14.55 10.07 11.81
N ASN A 17 14.04 10.94 10.95
CA ASN A 17 14.05 12.38 11.16
C ASN A 17 13.19 12.71 12.40
N PRO A 18 13.69 13.43 13.42
CA PRO A 18 12.99 13.62 14.71
C PRO A 18 11.67 14.42 14.65
N LYS A 19 11.19 14.80 13.46
CA LYS A 19 9.85 15.36 13.19
C LYS A 19 8.90 14.37 12.49
N ASN A 20 9.24 13.08 12.44
CA ASN A 20 8.49 12.07 11.68
C ASN A 20 7.04 11.92 12.17
N TYR A 21 6.84 11.93 13.49
CA TYR A 21 5.55 11.72 14.15
C TYR A 21 5.08 13.02 14.81
N VAL A 22 3.79 13.35 14.64
CA VAL A 22 3.13 14.49 15.31
C VAL A 22 2.00 13.96 16.17
N TYR A 23 1.76 14.57 17.34
CA TYR A 23 0.74 14.15 18.29
C TYR A 23 -0.14 15.31 18.75
N ASP A 24 -1.39 15.02 19.13
CA ASP A 24 -2.28 15.98 19.80
C ASP A 24 -2.08 16.03 21.33
N ALA A 25 -2.83 16.89 22.00
CA ALA A 25 -2.78 17.08 23.46
C ALA A 25 -3.31 15.87 24.27
N ASN A 26 -4.02 14.92 23.63
CA ASN A 26 -4.46 13.67 24.25
C ASN A 26 -3.42 12.54 24.05
N GLY A 27 -2.38 12.78 23.25
CA GLY A 27 -1.36 11.78 22.90
C GLY A 27 -1.71 10.94 21.66
N ASN A 28 -2.74 11.32 20.88
CA ASN A 28 -3.05 10.63 19.63
C ASN A 28 -2.06 11.01 18.53
N LEU A 29 -1.69 10.06 17.67
CA LEU A 29 -0.87 10.33 16.49
C LEU A 29 -1.69 11.12 15.45
N THR A 30 -1.28 12.35 15.11
CA THR A 30 -1.94 13.20 14.12
C THR A 30 -1.22 13.30 12.78
N ALA A 31 0.04 12.83 12.66
CA ALA A 31 0.73 12.65 11.38
C ALA A 31 1.91 11.66 11.50
N ASP A 32 2.24 10.96 10.41
CA ASP A 32 3.48 10.17 10.23
C ASP A 32 4.05 10.46 8.83
N ILE A 33 4.93 11.44 8.75
CA ILE A 33 5.46 11.99 7.49
C ILE A 33 6.26 10.93 6.72
N GLY A 34 7.04 10.10 7.43
CA GLY A 34 7.79 8.97 6.86
C GLY A 34 6.96 7.71 6.56
N LYS A 35 5.63 7.81 6.73
CA LYS A 35 4.62 6.92 6.12
C LYS A 35 3.64 7.68 5.22
N LYS A 36 4.00 8.90 4.81
CA LYS A 36 3.17 9.81 3.99
C LYS A 36 1.78 10.12 4.58
N ILE A 37 1.59 9.99 5.89
CA ILE A 37 0.34 10.36 6.56
C ILE A 37 0.47 11.82 7.00
N THR A 38 -0.19 12.73 6.27
CA THR A 38 -0.12 14.18 6.51
C THR A 38 -1.08 14.64 7.60
N SER A 39 -2.20 13.94 7.82
CA SER A 39 -3.16 14.27 8.86
C SER A 39 -3.96 13.06 9.34
N ILE A 40 -4.28 13.01 10.63
CA ILE A 40 -5.29 12.12 11.21
C ILE A 40 -6.25 12.97 12.06
N GLU A 41 -7.54 12.93 11.70
CA GLU A 41 -8.63 13.55 12.46
C GLU A 41 -9.28 12.54 13.42
N TYR A 42 -9.52 12.95 14.66
CA TYR A 42 -10.20 12.16 15.67
C TYR A 42 -11.61 12.71 15.98
N GLY A 43 -12.57 11.80 16.17
CA GLY A 43 -13.92 12.14 16.62
C GLY A 43 -14.00 12.38 18.13
N ARG A 44 -15.16 12.86 18.61
CA ARG A 44 -15.39 13.16 20.05
C ARG A 44 -15.21 11.97 20.99
N ALA A 45 -15.32 10.74 20.48
CA ALA A 45 -15.04 9.49 21.20
C ALA A 45 -13.55 9.12 21.22
N ASN A 46 -12.65 10.02 20.78
CA ASN A 46 -11.22 9.79 20.59
C ASN A 46 -10.90 8.61 19.62
N LEU A 47 -11.84 8.31 18.71
CA LEU A 47 -11.67 7.34 17.63
C LEU A 47 -11.21 8.05 16.34
N GLN A 48 -10.27 7.45 15.63
CA GLN A 48 -9.76 7.94 14.34
C GLN A 48 -10.89 8.00 13.32
N LYS A 49 -11.33 9.20 12.93
CA LYS A 49 -12.44 9.42 11.99
C LYS A 49 -11.96 9.42 10.54
N LYS A 50 -10.84 10.09 10.28
CA LYS A 50 -10.30 10.32 8.93
C LYS A 50 -8.78 10.33 8.98
N MET A 51 -8.14 9.78 7.96
CA MET A 51 -6.72 9.91 7.66
C MET A 51 -6.59 10.60 6.30
N THR A 52 -5.58 11.44 6.15
CA THR A 52 -5.18 12.07 4.88
C THR A 52 -3.74 11.66 4.59
N MET A 53 -3.48 11.19 3.38
CA MET A 53 -2.17 10.78 2.90
C MET A 53 -1.66 11.72 1.81
N ASP A 54 -0.35 11.76 1.64
CA ASP A 54 0.35 12.35 0.51
C ASP A 54 1.04 11.23 -0.28
N LEU A 55 0.31 10.58 -1.18
CA LEU A 55 0.85 9.47 -1.96
C LEU A 55 1.52 9.92 -3.27
N ARG A 56 1.81 11.23 -3.41
CA ARG A 56 2.70 11.73 -4.46
C ARG A 56 4.07 11.08 -4.34
N GLU A 57 4.47 10.37 -5.39
CA GLU A 57 5.86 10.03 -5.65
C GLU A 57 6.37 10.99 -6.72
N ASP A 58 6.71 12.21 -6.28
CA ASP A 58 7.35 13.25 -7.08
C ASP A 58 8.86 12.97 -7.22
N VAL A 59 9.46 13.36 -8.34
CA VAL A 59 10.89 13.18 -8.61
C VAL A 59 11.55 14.50 -8.97
N VAL A 60 12.45 14.95 -8.07
CA VAL A 60 13.33 16.10 -8.31
C VAL A 60 14.64 15.60 -8.91
N VAL A 61 14.86 15.86 -10.20
CA VAL A 61 16.13 15.56 -10.89
C VAL A 61 17.05 16.76 -10.75
N SER A 62 18.14 16.63 -9.99
CA SER A 62 19.04 17.76 -9.71
C SER A 62 20.52 17.36 -9.79
N GLY A 63 21.33 18.17 -10.47
CA GLY A 63 22.78 17.96 -10.59
C GLY A 63 23.14 16.67 -11.32
N ARG A 64 22.39 16.33 -12.38
CA ARG A 64 22.53 15.07 -13.10
C ARG A 64 22.78 15.31 -14.58
N THR A 65 23.89 14.78 -15.06
CA THR A 65 24.17 14.57 -16.47
C THR A 65 23.59 13.22 -16.93
N PHE A 66 23.11 13.15 -18.17
CA PHE A 66 22.69 11.93 -18.84
C PHE A 66 23.60 11.68 -20.06
N GLU A 67 24.47 10.67 -19.93
CA GLU A 67 25.48 10.28 -20.94
C GLU A 67 24.96 9.20 -21.91
N THR A 68 23.77 8.63 -21.66
CA THR A 68 23.20 7.50 -22.42
C THR A 68 21.68 7.59 -22.48
N GLU A 69 21.05 6.66 -23.21
CA GLU A 69 19.62 6.36 -23.08
C GLU A 69 19.22 6.18 -21.60
N ALA A 70 18.11 6.80 -21.18
CA ALA A 70 17.61 6.72 -19.81
C ALA A 70 16.10 7.02 -19.70
N GLU A 71 15.46 6.46 -18.69
CA GLU A 71 14.07 6.78 -18.33
C GLU A 71 13.99 7.36 -16.92
N VAL A 72 13.17 8.39 -16.73
CA VAL A 72 12.85 8.98 -15.42
C VAL A 72 11.34 8.89 -15.21
N LYS A 73 10.92 8.12 -14.20
CA LYS A 73 9.50 7.92 -13.85
C LYS A 73 9.13 8.57 -12.53
N ALA A 74 8.01 9.28 -12.50
CA ALA A 74 7.29 9.73 -11.30
C ALA A 74 5.82 9.31 -11.39
N LYS A 75 5.15 9.10 -10.25
CA LYS A 75 3.70 8.82 -10.21
C LYS A 75 2.85 10.07 -10.16
N ALA A 76 3.39 11.12 -9.53
CA ALA A 76 2.84 12.46 -9.58
C ALA A 76 3.71 13.29 -10.51
N ASP A 77 4.64 14.11 -10.00
CA ASP A 77 5.27 15.14 -10.81
C ASP A 77 6.80 15.00 -10.94
N ILE A 78 7.35 15.45 -12.08
CA ILE A 78 8.80 15.58 -12.29
C ILE A 78 9.16 17.06 -12.29
N SER A 79 10.23 17.41 -11.57
CA SER A 79 10.88 18.72 -11.72
C SER A 79 12.39 18.55 -11.94
N THR A 80 12.95 19.17 -12.98
CA THR A 80 14.42 19.27 -13.13
C THR A 80 14.97 20.50 -12.42
N SER A 81 16.26 20.49 -12.06
CA SER A 81 17.01 21.69 -11.66
C SER A 81 17.62 22.41 -12.87
N SER A 82 18.18 23.60 -12.64
CA SER A 82 19.01 24.34 -13.59
C SER A 82 20.40 23.71 -13.87
N THR A 83 20.60 22.45 -13.49
CA THR A 83 21.87 21.70 -13.55
C THR A 83 21.63 20.26 -14.03
N VAL A 84 20.66 20.09 -14.92
CA VAL A 84 20.38 18.83 -15.60
C VAL A 84 20.78 18.98 -17.07
N THR A 85 21.75 18.16 -17.48
CA THR A 85 22.29 18.13 -18.85
C THR A 85 22.00 16.77 -19.48
N ILE A 86 21.70 16.77 -20.79
CA ILE A 86 21.67 15.58 -21.62
C ILE A 86 22.78 15.76 -22.68
N GLU A 87 23.76 14.87 -22.68
CA GLU A 87 24.96 14.96 -23.54
C GLU A 87 24.63 14.57 -25.00
N ASP A 88 25.61 14.70 -25.91
CA ASP A 88 25.51 14.18 -27.28
C ASP A 88 25.07 12.70 -27.29
N SER A 89 24.15 12.39 -28.20
CA SER A 89 23.66 11.05 -28.52
C SER A 89 22.95 10.28 -27.39
N ALA A 90 22.73 10.91 -26.22
CA ALA A 90 21.81 10.43 -25.20
C ALA A 90 20.34 10.66 -25.60
N ASP A 91 19.43 9.82 -25.11
CA ASP A 91 17.98 9.90 -25.40
C ASP A 91 17.20 9.65 -24.10
N VAL A 92 16.59 10.70 -23.53
CA VAL A 92 16.01 10.64 -22.17
C VAL A 92 14.49 10.83 -22.19
N GLU A 93 13.74 9.83 -21.74
CA GLU A 93 12.29 9.95 -21.55
C GLU A 93 11.95 10.30 -20.09
N PHE A 94 11.28 11.43 -19.90
CA PHE A 94 10.65 11.81 -18.64
C PHE A 94 9.17 11.42 -18.68
N ARG A 95 8.74 10.51 -17.80
CA ARG A 95 7.34 10.10 -17.62
C ARG A 95 6.83 10.51 -16.24
N ALA A 96 5.83 11.39 -16.19
CA ALA A 96 5.15 11.79 -14.96
C ALA A 96 3.66 11.46 -15.04
N GLY A 97 3.00 11.33 -13.90
CA GLY A 97 1.55 11.13 -13.86
C GLY A 97 0.75 12.42 -14.12
N SER A 98 1.22 13.57 -13.62
CA SER A 98 0.52 14.87 -13.76
C SER A 98 1.34 15.93 -14.47
N GLU A 99 2.50 16.35 -13.92
CA GLU A 99 3.27 17.49 -14.46
C GLU A 99 4.76 17.16 -14.67
N ILE A 100 5.35 17.77 -15.71
CA ILE A 100 6.80 17.78 -15.95
C ILE A 100 7.26 19.24 -16.06
N THR A 101 7.89 19.75 -15.00
CA THR A 101 8.50 21.08 -14.97
C THR A 101 9.98 20.99 -15.32
N LEU A 102 10.36 21.53 -16.48
CA LEU A 102 11.75 21.74 -16.84
C LEU A 102 12.21 23.12 -16.35
N SER A 103 13.11 23.16 -15.36
CA SER A 103 13.62 24.44 -14.84
C SER A 103 14.53 25.15 -15.86
N ALA A 104 14.52 26.48 -15.84
CA ALA A 104 15.46 27.27 -16.62
C ALA A 104 16.91 26.89 -16.29
N GLY A 105 17.69 26.52 -17.31
CA GLY A 105 19.04 25.95 -17.15
C GLY A 105 19.11 24.43 -17.39
N PHE A 106 17.97 23.74 -17.54
CA PHE A 106 17.93 22.43 -18.20
C PHE A 106 18.49 22.56 -19.62
N SER A 107 19.45 21.69 -19.98
CA SER A 107 20.16 21.76 -21.26
C SER A 107 20.26 20.41 -21.95
N VAL A 108 20.30 20.45 -23.28
CA VAL A 108 20.51 19.30 -24.16
C VAL A 108 21.59 19.68 -25.15
N GLU A 109 22.64 18.88 -25.24
CA GLU A 109 23.75 19.11 -26.16
C GLU A 109 23.38 18.73 -27.60
N ALA A 110 24.21 19.16 -28.56
CA ALA A 110 23.96 18.91 -29.97
C ALA A 110 24.08 17.41 -30.30
N GLY A 111 22.96 16.76 -30.63
CA GLY A 111 22.86 15.32 -30.88
C GLY A 111 22.11 14.57 -29.77
N GLY A 112 22.10 15.11 -28.55
CA GLY A 112 21.26 14.64 -27.46
C GLY A 112 19.78 14.89 -27.71
N LYS A 113 18.92 14.14 -27.03
CA LYS A 113 17.46 14.22 -27.15
C LYS A 113 16.77 14.05 -25.80
N PHE A 114 15.56 14.58 -25.72
CA PHE A 114 14.64 14.23 -24.65
C PHE A 114 13.21 14.09 -25.17
N SER A 115 12.40 13.36 -24.42
CA SER A 115 10.96 13.31 -24.55
C SER A 115 10.31 13.52 -23.18
N ALA A 116 9.13 14.12 -23.16
CA ALA A 116 8.37 14.41 -21.95
C ALA A 116 6.93 13.94 -22.16
N VAL A 117 6.48 13.00 -21.32
CA VAL A 117 5.18 12.34 -21.44
C VAL A 117 4.44 12.43 -20.11
N VAL A 118 3.30 13.11 -20.11
CA VAL A 118 2.33 12.99 -19.02
C VAL A 118 1.48 11.76 -19.30
N ASP A 119 1.60 10.76 -18.42
CA ASP A 119 0.98 9.44 -18.54
C ASP A 119 0.11 9.21 -17.30
N ALA A 120 -1.16 9.57 -17.40
CA ALA A 120 -2.11 9.47 -16.28
C ALA A 120 -2.30 8.04 -15.73
N ALA A 121 -1.84 7.00 -16.45
CA ALA A 121 -1.82 5.63 -15.90
C ALA A 121 -0.74 5.42 -14.82
N LEU A 122 0.23 6.34 -14.69
CA LEU A 122 1.22 6.38 -13.61
C LEU A 122 0.67 7.02 -12.32
N GLN A 123 -0.43 7.77 -12.38
CA GLN A 123 -1.12 8.30 -11.19
C GLN A 123 -1.84 7.17 -10.45
N THR A 124 -1.14 6.49 -9.54
CA THR A 124 -1.77 5.42 -8.75
C THR A 124 -2.67 5.98 -7.65
N GLU A 125 -2.19 6.99 -6.92
CA GLU A 125 -2.85 7.70 -5.82
C GLU A 125 -2.31 9.16 -5.79
N THR A 126 -3.10 10.10 -5.27
CA THR A 126 -2.96 11.56 -5.42
C THR A 126 -2.61 12.29 -4.12
N GLU A 127 -2.29 13.59 -4.19
CA GLU A 127 -2.13 14.41 -2.98
C GLU A 127 -3.47 14.51 -2.24
N GLY A 128 -3.43 14.26 -0.93
CA GLY A 128 -4.60 14.40 -0.09
C GLY A 128 -5.57 13.25 -0.23
N ASP A 129 -5.11 12.04 -0.56
CA ASP A 129 -5.97 10.86 -0.55
C ASP A 129 -6.48 10.54 0.86
N ILE A 130 -7.80 10.41 0.96
CA ILE A 130 -8.54 10.37 2.22
C ILE A 130 -8.99 8.95 2.52
N ILE A 131 -8.66 8.43 3.70
CA ILE A 131 -9.29 7.25 4.26
C ILE A 131 -10.25 7.69 5.37
N ASN A 132 -11.56 7.56 5.11
CA ASN A 132 -12.60 7.70 6.12
C ASN A 132 -12.81 6.37 6.85
N TYR A 133 -13.08 6.40 8.15
CA TYR A 133 -13.34 5.21 8.97
C TYR A 133 -14.76 5.26 9.56
N VAL A 134 -15.44 4.12 9.51
CA VAL A 134 -16.79 3.95 10.08
C VAL A 134 -16.74 2.93 11.21
N TYR A 135 -17.50 3.23 12.26
CA TYR A 135 -17.55 2.48 13.51
C TYR A 135 -19.00 2.11 13.83
N ASP A 136 -19.18 1.02 14.57
CA ASP A 136 -20.47 0.66 15.16
C ASP A 136 -20.75 1.42 16.47
N ALA A 137 -21.91 1.17 17.06
CA ALA A 137 -22.32 1.77 18.33
C ALA A 137 -21.47 1.33 19.55
N GLY A 138 -20.69 0.24 19.42
CA GLY A 138 -19.72 -0.21 20.41
C GLY A 138 -18.33 0.41 20.23
N GLY A 139 -18.15 1.29 19.24
CA GLY A 139 -16.87 1.94 18.95
C GLY A 139 -15.86 1.03 18.25
N GLN A 140 -16.29 -0.11 17.69
CA GLN A 140 -15.41 -0.98 16.91
C GLN A 140 -15.44 -0.58 15.43
N ARG A 141 -14.30 -0.68 14.73
CA ARG A 141 -14.19 -0.30 13.32
C ARG A 141 -14.87 -1.36 12.46
N VAL A 142 -15.79 -0.96 11.60
CA VAL A 142 -16.53 -1.87 10.70
C VAL A 142 -16.21 -1.64 9.21
N LYS A 143 -15.75 -0.45 8.84
CA LYS A 143 -15.40 -0.12 7.44
C LYS A 143 -14.31 0.95 7.37
N LYS A 144 -13.48 0.90 6.31
CA LYS A 144 -12.71 2.05 5.80
C LYS A 144 -13.17 2.36 4.37
N GLN A 145 -13.08 3.61 3.93
CA GLN A 145 -13.41 4.05 2.57
C GLN A 145 -12.36 5.04 2.08
N ASN A 146 -11.85 4.84 0.85
CA ASN A 146 -10.84 5.73 0.26
C ASN A 146 -11.48 6.94 -0.47
N SER A 147 -10.64 7.82 -1.03
CA SER A 147 -11.01 9.05 -1.74
C SER A 147 -11.95 8.82 -2.92
N ILE A 148 -11.65 7.81 -3.74
CA ILE A 148 -12.46 7.36 -4.88
C ILE A 148 -13.68 6.53 -4.47
N GLY A 149 -14.00 6.47 -3.17
CA GLY A 149 -15.22 5.88 -2.64
C GLY A 149 -15.24 4.36 -2.53
N LYS A 150 -14.16 3.65 -2.86
CA LYS A 150 -14.06 2.20 -2.65
C LYS A 150 -14.00 1.87 -1.15
N GLU A 151 -14.54 0.72 -0.77
CA GLU A 151 -14.82 0.38 0.62
C GLU A 151 -14.24 -0.97 1.02
N SER A 152 -13.53 -1.02 2.15
CA SER A 152 -12.95 -2.24 2.72
C SER A 152 -13.57 -2.52 4.09
N TYR A 153 -13.89 -3.78 4.37
CA TYR A 153 -14.80 -4.19 5.44
C TYR A 153 -14.09 -4.97 6.56
N TYR A 154 -14.42 -4.63 7.81
CA TYR A 154 -13.92 -5.30 9.01
C TYR A 154 -15.06 -6.10 9.65
N ILE A 155 -14.89 -7.42 9.77
CA ILE A 155 -15.81 -8.28 10.50
C ILE A 155 -15.27 -8.45 11.91
N ASN A 156 -16.04 -8.03 12.91
CA ASN A 156 -15.67 -8.13 14.32
C ASN A 156 -16.39 -9.31 14.99
N GLY A 157 -15.70 -9.95 15.93
CA GLY A 157 -16.24 -10.99 16.79
C GLY A 157 -17.01 -10.42 17.99
N ALA A 158 -17.48 -11.32 18.86
CA ALA A 158 -18.39 -10.96 19.95
C ALA A 158 -17.76 -10.07 21.04
N ASN A 159 -16.42 -9.96 21.08
CA ASN A 159 -15.68 -9.11 22.03
C ASN A 159 -15.12 -7.85 21.37
N GLY A 160 -15.47 -7.59 20.10
CA GLY A 160 -15.02 -6.44 19.32
C GLY A 160 -13.65 -6.59 18.65
N GLU A 161 -13.08 -7.80 18.66
CA GLU A 161 -11.88 -8.14 17.93
C GLU A 161 -12.15 -8.32 16.43
N THR A 162 -11.33 -7.76 15.54
CA THR A 162 -11.48 -8.03 14.10
C THR A 162 -11.09 -9.47 13.78
N ILE A 163 -12.06 -10.31 13.45
CA ILE A 163 -11.89 -11.70 13.07
C ILE A 163 -11.65 -11.90 11.57
N ALA A 164 -12.09 -10.98 10.71
CA ALA A 164 -11.77 -10.99 9.28
C ALA A 164 -11.72 -9.58 8.68
N PHE A 165 -10.95 -9.44 7.59
CA PHE A 165 -10.85 -8.19 6.83
C PHE A 165 -10.95 -8.49 5.33
N TYR A 166 -11.78 -7.71 4.65
CA TYR A 166 -11.96 -7.72 3.20
C TYR A 166 -11.54 -6.37 2.63
N ASP A 167 -10.88 -6.38 1.48
CA ASP A 167 -10.43 -5.16 0.79
C ASP A 167 -11.53 -4.47 -0.04
N GLU A 168 -11.09 -3.48 -0.81
CA GLU A 168 -11.86 -2.70 -1.78
C GLU A 168 -12.30 -3.45 -3.06
N THR A 169 -11.82 -4.67 -3.35
CA THR A 169 -12.41 -5.54 -4.38
C THR A 169 -13.40 -6.54 -3.79
N GLY A 170 -13.44 -6.65 -2.45
CA GLY A 170 -14.26 -7.61 -1.72
C GLY A 170 -13.55 -8.94 -1.49
N ASP A 171 -12.24 -9.01 -1.78
CA ASP A 171 -11.43 -10.19 -1.57
C ASP A 171 -11.01 -10.30 -0.10
N LEU A 172 -10.93 -11.54 0.39
CA LEU A 172 -10.54 -11.81 1.78
C LEU A 172 -9.04 -11.53 1.94
N GLN A 173 -8.68 -10.51 2.71
CA GLN A 173 -7.28 -10.20 3.01
C GLN A 173 -6.75 -11.01 4.19
N PHE A 174 -7.61 -11.30 5.19
CA PHE A 174 -7.32 -12.31 6.21
C PHE A 174 -8.55 -12.74 7.00
N VAL A 175 -8.43 -13.91 7.65
CA VAL A 175 -9.30 -14.35 8.74
C VAL A 175 -8.45 -14.92 9.90
N ASN A 176 -8.83 -14.63 11.13
CA ASN A 176 -8.22 -15.21 12.32
C ASN A 176 -8.64 -16.67 12.45
N ILE A 177 -7.67 -17.56 12.61
CA ILE A 177 -7.94 -18.95 12.92
C ILE A 177 -8.38 -18.98 14.39
N TYR A 178 -9.65 -19.35 14.61
CA TYR A 178 -10.32 -19.50 15.90
C TYR A 178 -10.71 -18.20 16.66
N GLY A 179 -11.34 -17.24 15.97
CA GLY A 179 -12.17 -16.21 16.63
C GLY A 179 -11.39 -15.27 17.57
N SER A 180 -11.79 -15.24 18.85
CA SER A 180 -11.21 -14.36 19.88
C SER A 180 -9.84 -14.83 20.38
N ASP A 181 -9.68 -16.14 20.56
CA ASP A 181 -8.41 -16.76 20.95
C ASP A 181 -7.60 -17.04 19.70
N VAL A 182 -6.98 -15.98 19.15
CA VAL A 182 -6.27 -16.00 17.86
C VAL A 182 -5.04 -16.92 17.90
N ILE A 183 -5.25 -18.21 17.64
CA ILE A 183 -4.19 -19.23 17.54
C ILE A 183 -3.41 -19.15 16.22
N GLY A 184 -3.88 -18.36 15.27
CA GLY A 184 -3.20 -18.11 14.00
C GLY A 184 -3.97 -17.15 13.09
N LYS A 185 -3.37 -16.81 11.95
CA LYS A 185 -3.97 -15.94 10.94
C LYS A 185 -3.87 -16.63 9.59
N TYR A 186 -5.00 -16.87 8.93
CA TYR A 186 -5.03 -17.28 7.54
C TYR A 186 -5.02 -16.03 6.65
N VAL A 187 -4.09 -16.00 5.71
CA VAL A 187 -4.03 -15.06 4.58
C VAL A 187 -4.11 -15.94 3.34
N PRO A 188 -5.07 -15.74 2.43
CA PRO A 188 -5.14 -16.52 1.20
C PRO A 188 -4.02 -16.14 0.23
N ASP A 189 -3.66 -17.10 -0.63
CA ASP A 189 -2.68 -16.90 -1.70
C ASP A 189 -3.31 -16.08 -2.84
N ASN A 190 -3.31 -14.76 -2.71
CA ASN A 190 -3.71 -13.85 -3.79
C ASN A 190 -2.64 -13.90 -4.90
N GLU A 191 -2.98 -14.35 -6.11
CA GLU A 191 -2.03 -14.63 -7.21
C GLU A 191 -1.36 -13.37 -7.86
N THR A 192 -1.24 -12.26 -7.14
CA THR A 192 -0.64 -10.99 -7.60
C THR A 192 0.66 -10.66 -6.87
N SER A 193 1.64 -11.58 -6.93
CA SER A 193 2.98 -11.38 -6.38
C SER A 193 4.06 -11.93 -7.33
N GLU A 194 4.51 -11.12 -8.28
CA GLU A 194 5.69 -11.46 -9.09
C GLU A 194 6.99 -11.29 -8.30
N HIS A 195 8.01 -12.08 -8.67
CA HIS A 195 9.38 -12.16 -8.10
C HIS A 195 9.52 -12.72 -6.66
N LEU A 196 10.46 -13.62 -6.31
CA LEU A 196 11.27 -14.69 -6.98
C LEU A 196 11.92 -15.51 -5.82
N THR A 197 12.42 -16.76 -5.92
CA THR A 197 12.64 -17.68 -7.06
C THR A 197 11.88 -19.03 -6.95
N PRO A 198 12.30 -20.14 -6.25
CA PRO A 198 11.88 -21.49 -6.69
C PRO A 198 11.54 -22.57 -5.62
N ARG A 199 11.12 -23.75 -6.13
CA ARG A 199 11.23 -25.11 -5.54
C ARG A 199 10.29 -25.51 -4.38
N ALA A 200 9.00 -25.65 -4.73
CA ALA A 200 8.27 -26.89 -4.44
C ALA A 200 7.21 -27.17 -5.53
N LYS A 201 7.35 -28.24 -6.31
CA LYS A 201 6.28 -28.70 -7.23
C LYS A 201 5.25 -29.54 -6.47
N GLN A 202 4.39 -28.92 -5.67
CA GLN A 202 3.23 -29.63 -5.11
C GLN A 202 2.10 -29.68 -6.16
N LYS A 203 2.12 -30.78 -6.90
CA LYS A 203 1.20 -31.21 -7.97
C LYS A 203 -0.24 -30.71 -7.79
N SER A 204 -0.69 -29.77 -8.63
CA SER A 204 -2.02 -29.15 -8.51
C SER A 204 -3.15 -30.17 -8.59
N LEU A 205 -3.89 -30.36 -7.50
CA LEU A 205 -5.13 -31.13 -7.46
C LEU A 205 -6.28 -30.29 -8.04
N ARG A 206 -6.27 -30.13 -9.37
CA ARG A 206 -7.44 -29.59 -10.09
C ARG A 206 -8.64 -30.52 -9.83
N PRO A 207 -9.81 -30.01 -9.40
CA PRO A 207 -11.02 -30.83 -9.26
C PRO A 207 -11.39 -31.35 -10.66
N ASN A 208 -11.28 -32.66 -10.85
CA ASN A 208 -11.40 -33.26 -12.17
C ASN A 208 -12.86 -33.34 -12.61
N LYS A 209 -13.13 -33.28 -13.92
CA LYS A 209 -14.50 -33.26 -14.46
C LYS A 209 -15.33 -34.45 -13.98
N ILE A 210 -16.60 -34.19 -13.66
CA ILE A 210 -17.59 -35.21 -13.32
C ILE A 210 -17.75 -36.17 -14.51
N SER A 211 -17.38 -37.44 -14.32
CA SER A 211 -17.61 -38.51 -15.29
C SER A 211 -18.27 -39.72 -14.62
N LYS A 212 -19.56 -39.91 -14.95
CA LYS A 212 -20.43 -41.10 -14.80
C LYS A 212 -20.04 -42.21 -13.81
N LEU A 213 -20.97 -42.54 -12.90
CA LEU A 213 -20.90 -43.76 -12.08
C LEU A 213 -20.91 -45.01 -12.96
N GLU A 214 -19.97 -45.93 -12.72
CA GLU A 214 -20.17 -47.36 -12.96
C GLU A 214 -20.35 -48.10 -11.62
N ARG A 215 -21.27 -49.06 -11.59
CA ARG A 215 -21.70 -49.74 -10.36
C ARG A 215 -20.90 -51.03 -10.11
N ASN A 216 -19.70 -50.92 -9.54
CA ASN A 216 -19.00 -52.12 -9.05
C ASN A 216 -19.63 -52.61 -7.73
N SER A 217 -20.47 -53.63 -7.84
CA SER A 217 -21.18 -54.26 -6.73
C SER A 217 -20.23 -55.08 -5.84
N VAL A 218 -20.04 -54.65 -4.60
CA VAL A 218 -19.29 -55.39 -3.58
C VAL A 218 -20.09 -56.61 -3.12
N LYS A 219 -19.53 -57.82 -3.27
CA LYS A 219 -20.04 -59.03 -2.62
C LYS A 219 -19.46 -59.12 -1.21
N ILE A 220 -20.31 -59.16 -0.19
CA ILE A 220 -19.91 -59.39 1.20
C ILE A 220 -20.24 -60.85 1.56
N SER A 221 -19.21 -61.62 1.93
CA SER A 221 -19.37 -62.98 2.46
C SER A 221 -19.12 -62.97 3.97
N TYR A 222 -20.13 -63.37 4.75
CA TYR A 222 -19.99 -63.60 6.19
C TYR A 222 -19.67 -65.08 6.47
N ASN A 223 -18.52 -65.38 7.07
CA ASN A 223 -18.37 -66.62 7.83
C ASN A 223 -19.11 -66.49 9.17
N LYS A 224 -19.71 -67.59 9.63
CA LYS A 224 -20.75 -67.55 10.67
C LYS A 224 -20.43 -68.50 11.83
N LYS A 225 -19.99 -67.89 12.94
CA LYS A 225 -19.47 -68.49 14.19
C LYS A 225 -18.07 -69.09 14.05
#